data_AF-A0A3C1ZHS7-F1
#
_entry.id   AF-A0A3C1ZHS7-F1
#
_cell.length_a   1.000
_cell.length_b   1.000
_cell.length_c   1.000
_cell.angle_alpha   90.00
_cell.angle_beta   90.00
_cell.angle_gamma   90.00
#
_symmetry.space_group_name_H-M   'P 1'
#
loop_
_entity.id
_entity.type
_entity.pdbx_description
1 polymer ?
#
loop_
_entity_poly.entity_id
_entity_poly.type
_entity_poly.pdbx_seq_one_letter_code
_entity_poly.pdbx_strand_id
1 'polypeptide(L)'
;MNSVLVRIGLSFFVAGFWIAFATFLGERLGSHKAGLIANLPSNILISMLFMGITRGPEYAAAATAGVPMGMMVDSVFLAVFIFLLRRGVWVALSLGLAFWALSAFVVIVLLPPLGILASLAAYFIVSTGLF
;
A
#
# COMPACT_ATOMS: atom_id res chain seq x y z
N MET A 1 4.67 32.32 8.47
CA MET A 1 4.04 31.04 8.89
C MET A 1 4.93 29.89 8.43
N ASN A 2 5.31 28.98 9.33
CA ASN A 2 6.19 27.86 9.00
C ASN A 2 5.53 26.99 7.92
N SER A 3 6.10 26.98 6.70
CA SER A 3 5.58 26.27 5.53
C SER A 3 5.35 24.77 5.78
N VAL A 4 6.12 24.18 6.69
CA VAL A 4 5.99 22.78 7.12
C VAL A 4 4.68 22.52 7.86
N LEU A 5 4.27 23.38 8.80
CA LEU A 5 3.04 23.19 9.58
C LEU A 5 1.79 23.29 8.69
N VAL A 6 1.80 24.23 7.75
CA VAL A 6 0.74 24.35 6.74
C VAL A 6 0.67 23.09 5.88
N ARG A 7 1.83 22.55 5.47
CA ARG A 7 1.89 21.33 4.67
C ARG A 7 1.37 20.11 5.42
N ILE A 8 1.74 19.95 6.69
CA ILE A 8 1.25 18.88 7.56
C ILE A 8 -0.28 18.99 7.74
N GLY A 9 -0.78 20.19 8.05
CA GLY A 9 -2.21 20.42 8.21
C GLY A 9 -2.99 20.09 6.94
N LEU A 10 -2.57 20.60 5.78
CA LEU A 10 -3.21 20.31 4.50
C LEU A 10 -3.15 18.81 4.18
N SER A 11 -2.01 18.14 4.35
CA SER A 11 -1.89 16.70 4.13
C SER A 11 -2.81 15.90 5.05
N PHE A 12 -2.94 16.28 6.32
CA PHE A 12 -3.85 15.64 7.27
C PHE A 12 -5.30 15.74 6.81
N PHE A 13 -5.77 16.95 6.46
CA PHE A 13 -7.16 17.13 6.02
C PHE A 13 -7.45 16.47 4.68
N VAL A 14 -6.54 16.57 3.70
CA VAL A 14 -6.72 15.96 2.38
C VAL A 14 -6.72 14.43 2.48
N ALA A 15 -5.74 13.85 3.17
CA ALA A 15 -5.68 12.40 3.35
C ALA A 15 -6.84 11.88 4.21
N GLY A 16 -7.16 12.57 5.31
CA GLY A 16 -8.28 12.24 6.18
C GLY A 16 -9.62 12.29 5.46
N PHE A 17 -9.86 13.35 4.67
CA PHE A 17 -11.05 13.46 3.83
C PHE A 17 -11.12 12.32 2.81
N TRP A 18 -10.02 12.03 2.09
CA TRP A 18 -9.99 10.95 1.11
C TRP A 18 -10.30 9.59 1.73
N ILE A 19 -9.67 9.25 2.86
CA ILE A 19 -9.88 7.98 3.56
C ILE A 19 -11.34 7.87 4.03
N ALA A 20 -11.87 8.92 4.68
CA ALA A 20 -13.25 8.93 5.15
C ALA A 20 -14.25 8.81 3.99
N PHE A 21 -14.03 9.56 2.91
CA PHE A 21 -14.90 9.54 1.73
C PHE A 21 -14.87 8.19 1.02
N ALA A 22 -13.68 7.61 0.81
CA ALA A 22 -13.51 6.29 0.20
C ALA A 22 -14.19 5.19 1.02
N THR A 23 -14.07 5.26 2.34
CA THR A 23 -14.71 4.31 3.27
C THR A 23 -16.22 4.43 3.21
N PHE A 24 -16.76 5.65 3.34
CA PHE A 24 -18.20 5.92 3.24
C PHE A 24 -18.80 5.46 1.91
N LEU A 25 -18.12 5.74 0.81
CA LEU A 25 -18.55 5.30 -0.52
C LEU A 25 -18.52 3.77 -0.62
N GLY A 26 -17.49 3.14 -0.07
CA GLY A 26 -17.35 1.69 0.01
C GLY A 26 -18.49 1.02 0.77
N GLU A 27 -18.82 1.54 1.96
CA GLU A 27 -19.92 1.04 2.80
C GLU A 27 -21.26 1.05 2.07
N ARG A 28 -21.53 2.08 1.26
CA ARG A 28 -22.76 2.17 0.46
C ARG A 28 -22.80 1.24 -0.75
N LEU A 29 -21.65 0.79 -1.24
CA LEU A 29 -21.53 0.01 -2.48
C LEU A 29 -21.32 -1.49 -2.23
N GLY A 30 -21.24 -1.91 -0.96
CA GLY A 30 -21.07 -3.30 -0.55
C GLY A 30 -19.60 -3.70 -0.34
N SER A 31 -19.39 -4.74 0.47
CA SER A 31 -18.07 -5.14 0.99
C SER A 31 -16.99 -5.33 -0.08
N HIS A 32 -17.33 -5.95 -1.21
CA HIS A 32 -16.38 -6.16 -2.31
C HIS A 32 -15.92 -4.85 -2.95
N LYS A 33 -16.85 -3.91 -3.19
CA LYS A 33 -16.52 -2.59 -3.77
C LYS A 33 -15.81 -1.70 -2.77
N ALA A 34 -16.10 -1.84 -1.47
CA ALA A 34 -15.43 -1.13 -0.41
C ALA A 34 -13.92 -1.37 -0.40
N GLY A 35 -13.50 -2.63 -0.51
CA GLY A 35 -12.07 -2.98 -0.60
C GLY A 35 -11.39 -2.36 -1.82
N LEU A 36 -12.04 -2.40 -2.98
CA LEU A 36 -11.51 -1.81 -4.22
C LEU A 36 -11.36 -0.28 -4.13
N ILE A 37 -12.36 0.41 -3.60
CA ILE A 37 -12.37 1.87 -3.48
C ILE A 37 -11.31 2.33 -2.48
N ALA A 38 -11.19 1.64 -1.35
CA ALA A 38 -10.18 1.93 -0.34
C ALA A 38 -8.74 1.72 -0.85
N ASN A 39 -8.55 0.85 -1.84
CA ASN A 39 -7.24 0.50 -2.41
C ASN A 39 -6.99 1.11 -3.81
N LEU A 40 -7.73 2.14 -4.19
CA LEU A 40 -7.40 2.89 -5.41
C LEU A 40 -5.97 3.46 -5.27
N PRO A 41 -5.16 3.45 -6.35
CA PRO A 41 -3.72 3.73 -6.28
C PRO A 41 -3.42 5.24 -6.16
N SER A 42 -4.11 5.97 -5.27
CA SER A 42 -3.97 7.41 -5.11
C SER A 42 -2.56 7.79 -4.64
N ASN A 43 -1.99 7.08 -3.67
CA ASN A 43 -0.64 7.35 -3.18
C ASN A 43 0.42 7.04 -4.24
N ILE A 44 0.36 5.86 -4.85
CA ILE A 44 1.34 5.43 -5.86
C ILE A 44 1.29 6.35 -7.09
N LEU A 45 0.09 6.75 -7.53
CA LEU A 45 -0.09 7.68 -8.63
C LEU A 45 0.64 9.00 -8.37
N ILE A 46 0.42 9.61 -7.20
CA ILE A 46 1.04 10.88 -6.84
C ILE A 46 2.56 10.74 -6.71
N SER A 47 3.04 9.65 -6.09
CA SER A 47 4.48 9.36 -5.98
C SER A 47 5.13 9.21 -7.36
N MET A 48 4.52 8.46 -8.28
CA MET A 48 5.04 8.25 -9.64
C MET A 48 5.07 9.55 -10.45
N LEU A 49 4.02 10.37 -10.33
CA LEU A 49 3.96 11.69 -10.97
C LEU A 49 5.13 12.58 -10.50
N PHE A 50 5.35 12.70 -9.19
CA PHE A 50 6.45 13.49 -8.66
C PHE A 50 7.82 12.93 -9.04
N MET A 51 7.99 11.61 -9.02
CA MET A 51 9.23 10.97 -9.48
C MET A 51 9.50 11.29 -10.96
N GLY A 52 8.47 11.23 -11.82
CA GLY A 52 8.60 11.58 -13.24
C GLY A 52 8.98 13.04 -13.46
N ILE A 53 8.36 13.97 -12.71
CA ILE A 53 8.65 15.41 -12.81
C ILE A 53 10.06 15.74 -12.28
N THR A 54 10.49 15.11 -11.18
CA THR A 54 11.73 15.49 -10.47
C THR A 54 12.98 14.72 -10.93
N ARG A 55 12.82 13.48 -11.38
CA ARG A 55 13.92 12.58 -11.76
C ARG A 55 13.84 12.10 -13.21
N GLY A 56 12.79 12.47 -13.95
CA GLY A 56 12.57 12.08 -15.34
C GLY A 56 11.70 10.82 -15.50
N PRO A 57 11.14 10.60 -16.70
CA PRO A 57 10.24 9.49 -16.98
C PRO A 57 10.92 8.11 -16.85
N GLU A 58 12.22 8.00 -17.17
CA GLU A 58 12.97 6.75 -17.06
C GLU A 58 13.10 6.28 -15.61
N TYR A 59 13.32 7.21 -14.68
CA TYR A 59 13.38 6.91 -13.25
C TYR A 59 12.02 6.46 -12.72
N ALA A 60 10.93 7.14 -13.11
CA ALA A 60 9.59 6.73 -12.74
C ALA A 60 9.25 5.33 -13.28
N ALA A 61 9.61 5.04 -14.54
CA ALA A 61 9.44 3.73 -15.14
C ALA A 61 10.21 2.65 -14.38
N ALA A 62 11.48 2.90 -14.03
CA ALA A 62 12.28 1.96 -13.23
C ALA A 62 11.67 1.71 -11.84
N ALA A 63 11.15 2.76 -11.19
CA ALA A 63 10.51 2.66 -9.88
C ALA A 63 9.24 1.78 -9.88
N THR A 64 8.56 1.65 -11.03
CA THR A 64 7.37 0.77 -11.14
C THR A 64 7.67 -0.70 -10.85
N ALA A 65 8.91 -1.15 -11.04
CA ALA A 65 9.30 -2.53 -10.73
C ALA A 65 9.19 -2.86 -9.24
N GLY A 66 9.23 -1.86 -8.35
CA GLY A 66 9.01 -2.03 -6.91
C GLY A 66 7.53 -2.12 -6.51
N VAL A 67 6.60 -1.68 -7.37
CA VAL A 67 5.16 -1.62 -7.04
C VAL A 67 4.57 -3.00 -6.75
N PRO A 68 4.78 -4.05 -7.60
CA PRO A 68 4.23 -5.37 -7.30
C PRO A 68 4.76 -5.98 -6.01
N MET A 69 6.02 -5.69 -5.64
CA MET A 69 6.58 -6.13 -4.36
C MET A 69 5.89 -5.45 -3.17
N GLY A 70 5.54 -4.16 -3.29
CA GLY A 70 4.70 -3.47 -2.30
C GLY A 70 3.31 -4.09 -2.18
N MET A 71 2.65 -4.36 -3.32
CA MET A 71 1.35 -5.04 -3.34
C MET A 71 1.38 -6.44 -2.72
N MET A 72 2.48 -7.16 -2.89
CA MET A 72 2.72 -8.45 -2.24
C MET A 72 2.77 -8.30 -0.72
N VAL A 73 3.52 -7.32 -0.20
CA VAL A 73 3.61 -7.03 1.24
C VAL A 73 2.23 -6.65 1.80
N ASP A 74 1.44 -5.85 1.07
CA ASP A 74 0.08 -5.49 1.48
C ASP A 74 -0.86 -6.71 1.47
N SER A 75 -0.67 -7.65 0.55
CA SER A 75 -1.45 -8.90 0.51
C SER A 75 -1.13 -9.81 1.69
N VAL A 76 0.14 -9.93 2.08
CA VAL A 76 0.57 -10.63 3.30
C VAL A 76 -0.07 -9.99 4.54
N PHE A 77 -0.03 -8.66 4.64
CA PHE A 77 -0.70 -7.92 5.71
C PHE A 77 -2.19 -8.26 5.79
N LEU A 78 -2.91 -8.16 4.66
CA LEU A 78 -4.36 -8.41 4.61
C LEU A 78 -4.70 -9.85 5.01
N ALA A 79 -3.92 -10.83 4.55
CA ALA A 79 -4.10 -12.24 4.92
C ALA A 79 -3.92 -12.44 6.43
N VAL A 80 -2.81 -11.96 7.01
CA VAL A 80 -2.56 -12.06 8.45
C VAL A 80 -3.65 -11.35 9.25
N PHE A 81 -4.04 -10.14 8.82
CA PHE A 81 -5.07 -9.34 9.47
C PHE A 81 -6.42 -10.08 9.50
N ILE A 82 -6.88 -10.63 8.37
CA ILE A 82 -8.19 -11.29 8.31
C ILE A 82 -8.21 -12.60 9.11
N PHE A 83 -7.13 -13.40 9.09
CA PHE A 83 -7.03 -14.63 9.89
C PHE A 83 -7.03 -14.35 11.39
N LEU A 84 -6.38 -13.26 11.82
CA LEU A 84 -6.29 -12.88 13.23
C LEU A 84 -7.49 -12.06 13.71
N LEU A 85 -8.35 -11.58 12.80
CA LEU A 85 -9.51 -10.75 13.16
C LEU A 85 -10.45 -11.46 14.15
N ARG A 86 -10.54 -12.79 14.08
CA ARG A 86 -11.31 -13.63 15.02
C ARG A 86 -10.80 -13.56 16.47
N ARG A 87 -9.54 -13.14 16.68
CA ARG A 87 -8.91 -12.95 18.00
C ARG A 87 -9.04 -11.51 18.52
N GLY A 88 -9.72 -10.64 17.77
CA GLY A 88 -9.96 -9.25 18.11
C GLY A 88 -9.20 -8.26 17.21
N VAL A 89 -9.82 -7.10 16.95
CA VAL A 89 -9.30 -6.10 16.01
C VAL A 89 -7.92 -5.57 16.39
N TRP A 90 -7.65 -5.37 17.68
CA TRP A 90 -6.36 -4.86 18.13
C TRP A 90 -5.23 -5.87 17.95
N VAL A 91 -5.49 -7.15 18.19
CA VAL A 91 -4.51 -8.23 17.95
C VAL A 91 -4.21 -8.34 16.46
N ALA A 92 -5.26 -8.33 15.62
CA ALA A 92 -5.11 -8.36 14.17
C ALA A 92 -4.34 -7.16 13.64
N LEU A 93 -4.61 -5.95 14.15
CA LEU A 93 -3.92 -4.73 13.77
C LEU A 93 -2.45 -4.77 14.17
N SER A 94 -2.14 -5.07 15.44
CA SER A 94 -0.76 -5.07 15.93
C SER A 94 0.10 -6.11 15.23
N LEU A 95 -0.39 -7.36 15.10
CA LEU A 95 0.36 -8.42 14.44
C LEU A 95 0.39 -8.23 12.92
N GLY A 96 -0.70 -7.78 12.30
CA GLY A 96 -0.72 -7.42 10.88
C GLY A 96 0.35 -6.39 10.56
N LEU A 97 0.40 -5.28 11.30
CA LEU A 97 1.42 -4.23 11.11
C LEU A 97 2.85 -4.74 11.35
N ALA A 98 3.04 -5.64 12.32
CA ALA A 98 4.34 -6.26 12.55
C ALA A 98 4.78 -7.13 11.35
N PHE A 99 3.87 -7.95 10.80
CA PHE A 99 4.13 -8.76 9.61
C PHE A 99 4.36 -7.90 8.36
N TRP A 100 3.60 -6.81 8.21
CA TRP A 100 3.80 -5.84 7.14
C TRP A 100 5.21 -5.23 7.21
N ALA A 101 5.61 -4.73 8.39
CA ALA A 101 6.92 -4.12 8.59
C ALA A 101 8.06 -5.11 8.37
N LEU A 102 7.91 -6.34 8.88
CA LEU A 102 8.89 -7.42 8.66
C LEU A 102 9.01 -7.78 7.17
N SER A 103 7.89 -7.91 6.47
CA SER A 103 7.88 -8.23 5.04
C SER A 103 8.50 -7.10 4.21
N ALA A 104 8.18 -5.84 4.52
CA ALA A 104 8.80 -4.68 3.91
C ALA A 104 10.31 -4.66 4.16
N PHE A 105 10.76 -4.95 5.39
CA PHE A 105 12.18 -5.04 5.72
C PHE A 105 12.88 -6.12 4.88
N VAL A 106 12.32 -7.32 4.79
CA VAL A 106 12.88 -8.40 3.95
C VAL A 106 13.01 -7.97 2.50
N VAL A 107 11.94 -7.40 1.93
CA VAL A 107 11.91 -6.97 0.52
C VAL A 107 12.90 -5.85 0.23
N ILE A 108 13.00 -4.86 1.12
CA ILE A 108 13.81 -3.66 0.88
C ILE A 108 15.29 -3.89 1.19
N VAL A 109 15.60 -4.69 2.22
CA VAL A 109 16.97 -4.81 2.75
C VAL A 109 17.64 -6.11 2.34
N LEU A 110 16.91 -7.21 2.27
CA LEU A 110 17.51 -8.54 2.08
C LEU A 110 17.43 -9.03 0.64
N LEU A 111 16.45 -8.57 -0.14
CA LEU A 111 16.29 -8.99 -1.53
C LEU A 111 17.01 -8.03 -2.50
N PRO A 112 17.64 -8.57 -3.56
CA PRO A 112 18.16 -7.72 -4.63
C PRO A 112 17.01 -7.05 -5.39
N PRO A 113 17.24 -5.87 -6.01
CA PRO A 113 16.24 -5.22 -6.85
C PRO A 113 15.79 -6.14 -7.97
N LEU A 114 14.49 -6.43 -8.03
CA LEU A 114 13.89 -7.27 -9.05
C LEU A 114 13.38 -6.40 -10.22
N GLY A 115 13.49 -6.94 -11.44
CA GLY A 115 12.81 -6.37 -12.59
C GLY A 115 11.29 -6.62 -12.54
N ILE A 116 10.51 -5.86 -13.32
CA ILE A 116 9.04 -5.87 -13.26
C ILE A 116 8.42 -7.28 -13.38
N LEU A 117 8.93 -8.13 -14.27
CA LEU A 117 8.41 -9.49 -14.47
C LEU A 117 8.65 -10.39 -13.25
N ALA A 118 9.83 -10.29 -12.64
CA ALA A 118 10.17 -11.05 -11.43
C ALA A 118 9.34 -10.55 -10.23
N SER A 119 9.15 -9.24 -10.10
CA SER A 119 8.27 -8.65 -9.08
C SER A 119 6.82 -9.09 -9.22
N LEU A 120 6.29 -9.14 -10.45
CA LEU A 120 4.96 -9.65 -10.73
C LEU A 120 4.84 -11.14 -10.41
N ALA A 121 5.83 -11.95 -10.80
CA ALA A 121 5.85 -13.37 -10.49
C ALA A 121 5.85 -13.62 -8.96
N ALA A 122 6.69 -12.91 -8.22
CA ALA A 122 6.73 -12.97 -6.76
C ALA A 122 5.37 -12.59 -6.15
N TYR A 123 4.78 -11.49 -6.61
CA TYR A 123 3.44 -11.05 -6.20
C TYR A 123 2.39 -12.15 -6.42
N PHE A 124 2.31 -12.72 -7.62
CA PHE A 124 1.33 -13.77 -7.92
C PHE A 124 1.55 -15.05 -7.11
N ILE A 125 2.79 -15.53 -7.02
CA ILE A 125 3.12 -16.77 -6.28
C ILE A 125 2.75 -16.62 -4.81
N VAL A 126 3.15 -15.51 -4.18
CA VAL A 126 2.85 -15.29 -2.75
C VAL A 126 1.36 -15.07 -2.55
N SER A 127 0.73 -14.21 -3.35
CA SER A 127 -0.69 -13.87 -3.14
C SER A 127 -1.63 -15.05 -3.37
N THR A 128 -1.30 -15.95 -4.32
CA THR A 128 -2.07 -17.19 -4.53
C THR A 128 -1.80 -18.25 -3.47
N GLY A 129 -0.63 -18.24 -2.82
CA GLY A 129 -0.34 -19.14 -1.70
C GLY A 129 -0.96 -18.72 -0.37
N LEU A 130 -1.42 -17.47 -0.24
CA LEU A 130 -1.99 -16.92 1.00
C LEU A 130 -3.48 -17.25 1.21
N PHE A 131 -4.21 -17.58 0.14
CA PHE A 131 -5.67 -17.81 0.13
C PHE A 131 -6.01 -19.14 -0.53
#